data_AF-A0A3M1AT59-F1
#
_entry.id   AF-A0A3M1AT59-F1
#
_cell.length_a   1.000
_cell.length_b   1.000
_cell.length_c   1.000
_cell.angle_alpha   90.00
_cell.angle_beta   90.00
_cell.angle_gamma   90.00
#
_symmetry.space_group_name_H-M   'P 1'
#
loop_
_entity.id
_entity.type
_entity.pdbx_description
1 polymer ?
#
loop_
_entity_poly.entity_id
_entity_poly.type
_entity_poly.pdbx_seq_one_letter_code
_entity_poly.pdbx_strand_id
1 'polypeptide(L)'
;MHGKVFIVGGGLAGLSAAWKLQREGIETEVFEAGEGIGGRAGNRTPAPGFTIDTGAEFFGSFYRTTRSLLRDLGLEGEIVPLRAAGMVWRAGFAHPFPGSPAAFLSTPLLSWRTKRNLLRIALRLWRTDLSWDTPATAAPFDTESAHAFVTREIGE
;
A
#
# COMPACT_ATOMS: atom_id res chain seq x y z
N MET A 1 23.29 21.14 20.21
CA MET A 1 21.91 20.75 20.58
C MET A 1 21.13 20.63 19.29
N HIS A 2 20.51 19.48 19.02
CA HIS A 2 19.51 19.42 17.95
C HIS A 2 18.28 20.19 18.43
N GLY A 3 17.74 21.08 17.59
CA GLY A 3 16.50 21.77 17.92
C GLY A 3 15.34 20.78 18.03
N LYS A 4 14.31 21.14 18.81
CA LYS A 4 13.07 20.36 18.89
C LYS A 4 12.36 20.35 17.52
N VAL A 5 11.92 19.18 17.08
CA VAL A 5 11.18 19.02 15.81
C VAL A 5 9.68 18.93 16.09
N PHE A 6 8.93 19.83 15.49
CA PHE A 6 7.47 19.81 15.55
C PHE A 6 6.89 19.10 14.32
N ILE A 7 5.99 18.15 14.56
CA ILE A 7 5.33 17.36 13.52
C ILE A 7 3.84 17.70 13.55
N VAL A 8 3.29 18.09 12.40
CA VAL A 8 1.87 18.41 12.27
C VAL A 8 1.16 17.22 11.62
N GLY A 9 0.26 16.59 12.36
CA GLY A 9 -0.52 15.40 11.99
C GLY A 9 -0.09 14.14 12.76
N GLY A 10 -0.99 13.60 13.56
CA GLY A 10 -0.87 12.34 14.31
C GLY A 10 -1.30 11.10 13.51
N GLY A 11 -1.21 11.16 12.18
CA GLY A 11 -1.43 9.99 11.31
C GLY A 11 -0.22 9.06 11.23
N LEU A 12 -0.37 7.91 10.57
CA LEU A 12 0.71 6.93 10.40
C LEU A 12 2.03 7.55 9.91
N ALA A 13 1.98 8.49 8.96
CA ALA A 13 3.17 9.17 8.45
C ALA A 13 3.87 10.02 9.53
N GLY A 14 3.11 10.85 10.26
CA GLY A 14 3.66 11.71 11.31
C GLY A 14 4.17 10.91 12.51
N LEU A 15 3.42 9.90 12.95
CA LEU A 15 3.85 8.99 14.02
C LEU A 15 5.09 8.18 13.64
N SER A 16 5.19 7.70 12.40
CA SER A 16 6.40 7.01 11.92
C SER A 16 7.61 7.94 11.87
N ALA A 17 7.41 9.21 11.47
CA ALA A 17 8.46 10.21 11.48
C ALA A 17 8.93 10.53 12.91
N ALA A 18 7.99 10.73 13.84
CA ALA A 18 8.28 10.96 15.26
C ALA A 18 9.08 9.79 15.85
N TRP A 19 8.62 8.56 15.61
CA TRP A 19 9.30 7.34 16.06
C TRP A 19 10.74 7.26 15.55
N LYS A 20 10.96 7.53 14.26
CA LYS A 20 12.30 7.50 13.67
C LYS A 20 13.22 8.57 14.28
N LEU A 21 12.75 9.81 14.38
CA LEU A 21 13.52 10.92 14.94
C LEU A 21 13.87 10.68 16.42
N GLN A 22 12.93 10.16 17.21
CA GLN A 22 13.18 9.81 18.62
C GLN A 22 14.28 8.74 18.76
N ARG A 23 14.30 7.74 17.87
CA ARG A 23 15.37 6.73 17.84
C ARG A 23 16.75 7.30 17.48
N GLU A 24 16.78 8.41 16.77
CA GLU A 24 18.00 9.17 16.47
C GLU A 24 18.37 10.16 17.59
N GLY A 25 17.63 10.16 18.72
CA GLY A 25 17.87 11.03 19.86
C GLY A 25 17.39 12.47 19.67
N ILE A 26 16.50 12.70 18.69
CA ILE A 26 15.94 14.02 18.39
C ILE A 26 14.63 14.19 19.16
N GLU A 27 14.53 15.28 19.91
CA GLU A 27 13.29 15.64 20.63
C GLU A 27 12.19 16.00 19.62
N THR A 28 11.02 15.39 19.76
CA THR A 28 9.88 15.59 18.87
C THR A 28 8.61 15.88 19.64
N GLU A 29 7.72 16.67 19.04
CA GLU A 29 6.36 16.91 19.51
C GLU A 29 5.39 16.84 18.33
N VAL A 30 4.32 16.07 18.49
CA VAL A 30 3.31 15.82 17.45
C VAL A 30 2.03 16.57 17.80
N PHE A 31 1.56 17.39 16.87
CA PHE A 31 0.27 18.08 16.99
C PHE A 31 -0.76 17.39 16.10
N GLU A 32 -1.86 16.92 16.67
CA GLU A 32 -3.01 16.37 15.95
C GLU A 32 -4.20 17.33 16.13
N ALA A 33 -4.89 17.63 15.04
CA ALA A 33 -6.04 18.54 15.05
C ALA A 33 -7.34 17.84 15.43
N GLY A 34 -7.43 16.54 15.16
CA GLY A 34 -8.57 15.70 15.49
C GLY A 34 -8.57 15.20 16.93
N GLU A 35 -9.65 14.51 17.29
CA GLU A 35 -9.87 13.97 18.62
C GLU A 35 -9.02 12.73 18.96
N GLY A 36 -8.28 12.20 17.99
CA GLY A 36 -7.51 10.98 18.16
C GLY A 36 -6.44 10.80 17.09
N ILE A 37 -5.50 9.92 17.38
CA ILE A 37 -4.37 9.57 16.49
C ILE A 37 -4.79 8.58 15.39
N GLY A 38 -3.88 8.34 14.45
CA GLY A 38 -4.06 7.41 13.33
C GLY A 38 -4.42 8.12 12.02
N GLY A 39 -4.89 9.36 12.07
CA GLY A 39 -5.22 10.16 10.89
C GLY A 39 -6.22 9.42 10.00
N ARG A 40 -5.86 9.22 8.72
CA ARG A 40 -6.70 8.47 7.76
C ARG A 40 -6.83 6.97 8.07
N ALA A 41 -6.00 6.42 8.94
CA ALA A 41 -6.04 5.01 9.35
C ALA A 41 -6.33 4.89 10.85
N GLY A 42 -7.08 5.84 11.41
CA GLY A 42 -7.52 5.79 12.81
C GLY A 42 -8.69 4.82 13.01
N ASN A 43 -9.08 4.69 14.28
CA ASN A 43 -10.23 3.92 14.69
C ASN A 43 -11.32 4.82 15.28
N ARG A 44 -12.56 4.32 15.29
CA ARG A 44 -13.71 4.98 15.92
C ARG A 44 -14.51 3.95 16.71
N THR A 45 -15.08 4.38 17.83
CA THR A 45 -15.92 3.53 18.68
C THR A 45 -17.36 4.07 18.70
N PRO A 46 -18.19 3.77 17.68
CA PRO A 46 -19.54 4.31 17.58
C PRO A 46 -20.49 3.82 18.69
N ALA A 47 -20.17 2.68 19.33
CA ALA A 47 -20.93 2.15 20.46
C ALA A 47 -19.99 1.39 21.42
N PRO A 48 -20.35 1.24 22.71
CA PRO A 48 -19.55 0.46 23.65
C PRO A 48 -19.25 -0.96 23.13
N GLY A 49 -17.98 -1.33 23.07
CA GLY A 49 -17.53 -2.63 22.57
C GLY A 49 -17.43 -2.76 21.03
N PHE A 50 -17.79 -1.74 20.26
CA PHE A 50 -17.69 -1.73 18.80
C PHE A 50 -16.66 -0.72 18.34
N THR A 51 -15.51 -1.20 17.90
CA THR A 51 -14.47 -0.36 17.28
C THR A 51 -14.34 -0.70 15.81
N ILE A 52 -14.30 0.33 14.96
CA ILE A 52 -14.16 0.20 13.51
C ILE A 52 -12.92 0.97 13.06
N ASP A 53 -12.24 0.43 12.05
CA ASP A 53 -11.19 1.14 11.34
C ASP A 53 -11.81 2.12 10.34
N THR A 54 -11.18 3.27 10.15
CA THR A 54 -11.69 4.35 9.26
C THR A 54 -10.98 4.44 7.92
N GLY A 55 -9.99 3.59 7.66
CA GLY A 55 -9.22 3.64 6.45
C GLY A 55 -8.50 2.35 6.11
N ALA A 56 -7.17 2.38 6.01
CA ALA A 56 -6.42 1.23 5.54
C ALA A 56 -6.56 0.03 6.49
N GLU A 57 -7.29 -1.00 6.06
CA GLU A 57 -7.58 -2.21 6.85
C GLU A 57 -6.55 -3.33 6.66
N PHE A 58 -5.76 -3.29 5.58
CA PHE A 58 -4.77 -4.31 5.29
C PHE A 58 -3.55 -3.74 4.55
N PHE A 59 -2.45 -4.47 4.65
CA PHE A 59 -1.23 -4.21 3.88
C PHE A 59 -0.71 -5.50 3.27
N GLY A 60 -0.08 -5.40 2.10
CA GLY A 60 0.51 -6.54 1.39
C GLY A 60 1.76 -7.08 2.08
N SER A 61 2.01 -8.38 1.94
CA SER A 61 3.22 -9.04 2.44
C SER A 61 4.52 -8.49 1.83
N PHE A 62 4.42 -7.80 0.69
CA PHE A 62 5.53 -7.18 -0.03
C PHE A 62 5.96 -5.82 0.55
N TYR A 63 5.25 -5.23 1.51
CA TYR A 63 5.69 -4.00 2.19
C TYR A 63 6.74 -4.29 3.26
N ARG A 64 8.00 -4.35 2.86
CA ARG A 64 9.11 -4.77 3.74
C ARG A 64 9.39 -3.73 4.82
N THR A 65 9.31 -2.44 4.48
CA THR A 65 9.52 -1.32 5.41
C THR A 65 8.47 -1.34 6.53
N THR A 66 7.19 -1.50 6.17
CA THR A 66 6.10 -1.63 7.13
C THR A 66 6.31 -2.83 8.05
N ARG A 67 6.67 -4.00 7.50
CA ARG A 67 6.98 -5.19 8.32
C ARG A 67 8.17 -4.98 9.24
N SER A 68 9.21 -4.28 8.81
CA SER A 68 10.36 -3.96 9.66
C SER A 68 9.95 -3.05 10.82
N LEU A 69 9.17 -2.01 10.54
CA LEU A 69 8.66 -1.12 11.57
C LEU A 69 7.82 -1.88 12.61
N LEU A 70 6.92 -2.77 12.16
CA LEU A 70 6.11 -3.59 13.07
C LEU A 70 6.98 -4.51 13.95
N ARG A 71 8.06 -5.09 13.41
CA ARG A 71 9.03 -5.84 14.21
C ARG A 71 9.72 -4.98 15.24
N ASP A 72 10.21 -3.81 14.84
CA ASP A 72 10.92 -2.90 15.75
C ASP A 72 10.00 -2.36 16.87
N LEU A 73 8.70 -2.33 16.61
CA LEU A 73 7.65 -2.00 17.60
C LEU A 73 7.20 -3.21 18.44
N GLY A 74 7.65 -4.43 18.12
CA GLY A 74 7.21 -5.66 18.80
C GLY A 74 5.80 -6.14 18.41
N LEU A 75 5.23 -5.61 17.32
CA LEU A 75 3.85 -5.86 16.87
C LEU A 75 3.74 -6.98 15.82
N GLU A 76 4.83 -7.65 15.46
CA GLU A 76 4.81 -8.70 14.43
C GLU A 76 3.86 -9.86 14.79
N GLY A 77 3.71 -10.16 16.08
CA GLY A 77 2.79 -11.19 16.58
C GLY A 77 1.30 -10.84 16.46
N GLU A 78 0.96 -9.57 16.21
CA GLU A 78 -0.43 -9.10 16.04
C GLU A 78 -0.91 -9.21 14.58
N ILE A 79 0.00 -9.52 13.64
CA ILE A 79 -0.34 -9.60 12.22
C ILE A 79 -1.11 -10.90 11.96
N VAL A 80 -2.37 -10.77 11.54
CA VAL A 80 -3.22 -11.90 11.16
C VAL A 80 -3.30 -12.00 9.63
N PRO A 81 -3.10 -13.19 9.03
CA PRO A 81 -3.22 -13.36 7.59
C PRO A 81 -4.68 -13.21 7.14
N LEU A 82 -4.93 -12.27 6.22
CA LEU A 82 -6.23 -12.11 5.60
C LEU A 82 -6.45 -13.21 4.55
N ARG A 83 -7.39 -14.12 4.83
CA ARG A 83 -7.80 -15.19 3.90
C ARG A 83 -8.96 -14.72 3.01
N ALA A 84 -8.77 -13.63 2.28
CA ALA A 84 -9.76 -13.10 1.35
C ALA A 84 -9.26 -13.20 -0.09
N ALA A 85 -10.09 -13.72 -0.99
CA ALA A 85 -9.85 -13.65 -2.43
C ALA A 85 -10.41 -12.33 -2.95
N GLY A 86 -9.56 -11.50 -3.56
CA GLY A 86 -10.03 -10.32 -4.28
C GLY A 86 -11.01 -10.71 -5.38
N MET A 87 -12.01 -9.88 -5.64
CA MET A 87 -12.98 -10.06 -6.70
C MET A 87 -12.98 -8.83 -7.60
N VAL A 88 -13.19 -9.04 -8.90
CA VAL A 88 -13.37 -7.98 -9.89
C VAL A 88 -14.83 -8.00 -10.32
N TRP A 89 -15.54 -6.90 -10.10
CA TRP A 89 -16.90 -6.75 -10.60
C TRP A 89 -16.88 -6.30 -12.06
N ARG A 90 -17.47 -7.09 -12.96
CA ARG A 90 -17.57 -6.76 -14.38
C ARG A 90 -18.82 -7.37 -15.00
N ALA A 91 -19.54 -6.56 -15.77
CA ALA A 91 -20.74 -6.96 -16.51
C ALA A 91 -21.81 -7.64 -15.62
N GLY A 92 -21.99 -7.15 -14.39
CA GLY A 92 -22.98 -7.68 -13.45
C GLY A 92 -22.56 -8.93 -12.67
N PHE A 93 -21.33 -9.41 -12.85
CA PHE A 93 -20.83 -10.59 -12.16
C PHE A 93 -19.52 -10.29 -11.41
N ALA A 94 -19.34 -10.96 -10.26
CA ALA A 94 -18.08 -11.00 -9.54
C ALA A 94 -17.19 -12.11 -10.13
N HIS A 95 -15.98 -11.75 -10.54
CA HIS A 95 -14.98 -12.66 -11.07
C HIS A 95 -13.83 -12.77 -10.06
N PRO A 96 -13.34 -13.97 -9.72
CA PRO A 96 -12.16 -14.12 -8.88
C PRO A 96 -10.97 -13.35 -9.48
N PHE A 97 -10.27 -12.58 -8.63
CA PHE A 97 -9.04 -11.93 -9.03
C PHE A 97 -8.00 -13.00 -9.41
N PRO A 98 -7.37 -12.91 -10.60
CA PRO A 98 -6.44 -13.93 -11.07
C PRO A 98 -5.07 -13.83 -10.38
N GLY A 99 -5.01 -14.16 -9.09
CA GLY A 99 -3.81 -14.04 -8.25
C GLY A 99 -2.75 -15.13 -8.45
N SER A 100 -2.96 -16.09 -9.34
CA SER A 100 -2.01 -17.17 -9.66
C SER A 100 -1.78 -17.28 -11.16
N PRO A 101 -0.64 -17.82 -11.63
CA PRO A 101 -0.38 -18.00 -13.06
C PRO A 101 -1.49 -18.79 -13.77
N ALA A 102 -1.99 -19.87 -13.16
CA ALA A 102 -3.08 -20.66 -13.73
C ALA A 102 -4.38 -19.86 -13.84
N ALA A 103 -4.76 -19.12 -12.78
CA ALA A 103 -5.96 -18.28 -12.80
C ALA A 103 -5.84 -17.10 -13.78
N PHE A 104 -4.64 -16.54 -13.94
CA PHE A 104 -4.35 -15.49 -14.91
C PHE A 104 -4.53 -15.96 -16.35
N LEU A 105 -4.05 -17.16 -16.67
CA LEU A 105 -4.20 -17.73 -18.01
C LEU A 105 -5.66 -18.09 -18.31
N SER A 106 -6.41 -18.60 -17.34
CA SER A 106 -7.80 -19.04 -17.55
C SER A 106 -8.87 -17.95 -17.40
N THR A 107 -8.55 -16.80 -16.77
CA THR A 107 -9.57 -15.76 -16.49
C THR A 107 -10.22 -15.20 -17.77
N PRO A 108 -11.55 -15.01 -17.79
CA PRO A 108 -12.26 -14.37 -18.90
C PRO A 108 -12.17 -12.84 -18.87
N LEU A 109 -11.60 -12.25 -17.81
CA LEU A 109 -11.52 -10.79 -17.64
C LEU A 109 -10.63 -10.09 -18.67
N LEU A 110 -9.68 -10.82 -19.25
CA LEU A 110 -8.65 -10.28 -20.14
C LEU A 110 -8.64 -11.05 -21.47
N SER A 111 -8.57 -10.31 -22.58
CA SER A 111 -8.38 -10.90 -23.90
C SER A 111 -6.99 -11.57 -24.03
N TRP A 112 -6.83 -12.47 -25.00
CA TRP A 112 -5.54 -13.12 -25.24
C TRP A 112 -4.46 -12.12 -25.70
N ARG A 113 -4.87 -11.06 -26.41
CA ARG A 113 -3.98 -9.95 -26.81
C ARG A 113 -3.47 -9.19 -25.58
N THR A 114 -4.36 -8.88 -24.64
CA THR A 114 -4.05 -8.19 -23.39
C THR A 114 -3.11 -9.00 -22.51
N LYS A 115 -3.35 -10.31 -22.35
CA LYS A 115 -2.45 -11.20 -21.60
C LYS A 115 -1.04 -11.25 -22.21
N ARG A 116 -0.92 -11.32 -23.54
CA ARG A 116 0.38 -11.26 -24.25
C ARG A 116 1.09 -9.91 -24.02
N ASN A 117 0.36 -8.80 -24.10
CA ASN A 117 0.94 -7.47 -23.89
C ASN A 117 1.41 -7.26 -22.44
N LEU A 118 0.62 -7.72 -21.46
CA LEU A 118 1.02 -7.74 -20.04
C LEU A 118 2.27 -8.58 -19.80
N LEU A 119 2.42 -9.74 -20.46
CA LEU A 119 3.65 -10.53 -20.37
C LEU A 119 4.87 -9.75 -20.89
N ARG A 120 4.73 -9.01 -22.00
CA ARG A 120 5.81 -8.15 -22.52
C ARG A 120 6.19 -7.05 -21.53
N ILE A 121 5.21 -6.39 -20.91
CA ILE A 121 5.43 -5.39 -19.86
C ILE A 121 6.14 -6.04 -18.67
N ALA A 122 5.67 -7.19 -18.20
CA ALA A 122 6.28 -7.90 -17.07
C ALA A 122 7.76 -8.25 -17.34
N LEU A 123 8.09 -8.75 -18.55
CA LEU A 123 9.47 -9.03 -18.95
C LEU A 123 10.35 -7.78 -19.06
N ARG A 124 9.78 -6.63 -19.40
CA ARG A 124 10.47 -5.33 -19.39
C ARG A 124 10.74 -4.87 -17.97
N LEU A 125 9.72 -4.93 -17.10
CA LEU A 125 9.80 -4.50 -15.71
C LEU A 125 10.66 -5.42 -14.85
N TRP A 126 10.78 -6.72 -15.16
CA TRP A 126 11.65 -7.64 -14.42
C TRP A 126 13.13 -7.24 -14.49
N ARG A 127 13.53 -6.43 -15.48
CA ARG A 127 14.90 -5.90 -15.58
C ARG A 127 15.09 -4.57 -14.86
N THR A 128 14.10 -4.11 -14.11
CA THR A 128 14.11 -2.80 -13.43
C THR A 128 14.19 -2.99 -11.92
N ASP A 129 14.73 -2.00 -11.22
CA ASP A 129 14.85 -1.97 -9.76
C ASP A 129 13.65 -1.27 -9.10
N LEU A 130 12.44 -1.55 -9.61
CA LEU A 130 11.22 -0.99 -9.06
C LEU A 130 10.95 -1.58 -7.68
N SER A 131 10.74 -0.70 -6.69
CA SER A 131 10.55 -1.08 -5.29
C SER A 131 9.37 -0.34 -4.68
N TRP A 132 8.51 -1.08 -3.97
CA TRP A 132 7.45 -0.49 -3.14
C TRP A 132 8.00 0.28 -1.94
N ASP A 133 9.19 -0.10 -1.48
CA ASP A 133 9.87 0.53 -0.35
C ASP A 133 10.68 1.78 -0.78
N THR A 134 11.01 1.88 -2.07
CA THR A 134 11.79 2.99 -2.63
C THR A 134 11.12 3.51 -3.89
N PRO A 135 9.96 4.17 -3.77
CA PRO A 135 9.16 4.58 -4.93
C PRO A 135 9.90 5.56 -5.87
N ALA A 136 10.95 6.24 -5.38
CA ALA A 136 11.80 7.10 -6.20
C ALA A 136 12.47 6.36 -7.37
N THR A 137 12.67 5.03 -7.29
CA THR A 137 13.21 4.26 -8.44
C THR A 137 12.23 4.20 -9.62
N ALA A 138 10.95 4.54 -9.39
CA ALA A 138 9.95 4.66 -10.44
C ALA A 138 9.98 6.01 -11.19
N ALA A 139 10.69 7.03 -10.68
CA ALA A 139 10.69 8.38 -11.26
C ALA A 139 11.04 8.42 -12.76
N PRO A 140 11.99 7.63 -13.30
CA PRO A 140 12.26 7.60 -14.74
C PRO A 140 11.08 7.08 -15.61
N PHE A 141 10.11 6.40 -15.00
CA PHE A 141 8.94 5.87 -15.67
C PHE A 141 7.73 6.81 -15.57
N ASP A 142 7.76 7.80 -14.69
CA ASP A 142 6.67 8.76 -14.44
C ASP A 142 6.68 9.91 -15.47
N THR A 143 6.55 9.52 -16.74
CA THR A 143 6.64 10.42 -17.91
C THR A 143 5.31 10.65 -18.59
N GLU A 144 4.30 9.86 -18.23
CA GLU A 144 2.95 9.89 -18.81
C GLU A 144 1.94 9.39 -17.79
N SER A 145 0.64 9.65 -18.04
CA SER A 145 -0.41 9.13 -17.17
C SER A 145 -0.55 7.60 -17.30
N ALA A 146 -1.01 6.95 -16.23
CA ALA A 146 -1.31 5.51 -16.28
C ALA A 146 -2.31 5.16 -17.39
N HIS A 147 -3.27 6.04 -17.68
CA HIS A 147 -4.22 5.85 -18.78
C HIS A 147 -3.52 5.85 -20.14
N ALA A 148 -2.69 6.87 -20.43
CA ALA A 148 -1.95 6.96 -21.69
C ALA A 148 -1.03 5.75 -21.89
N PHE A 149 -0.33 5.34 -20.83
CA PHE A 149 0.53 4.16 -20.84
C PHE A 149 -0.27 2.88 -21.17
N VAL A 150 -1.38 2.64 -20.47
CA VAL A 150 -2.24 1.46 -20.67
C VAL A 150 -2.79 1.44 -22.10
N THR A 151 -3.32 2.56 -22.60
CA THR A 151 -3.85 2.63 -23.97
C THR A 151 -2.76 2.37 -25.01
N ARG A 152 -1.53 2.86 -24.82
CA ARG A 152 -0.40 2.60 -25.73
C ARG A 152 0.07 1.15 -25.71
N GLU A 153 0.30 0.59 -24.51
CA GLU A 153 0.95 -0.71 -24.35
C GLU A 153 -0.03 -1.88 -24.45
N ILE A 154 -1.26 -1.70 -24.00
CA ILE A 154 -2.28 -2.75 -23.90
C ILE A 154 -3.29 -2.63 -25.05
N GLY A 155 -3.62 -1.40 -25.48
CA GLY A 155 -4.56 -1.16 -26.58
C GLY A 155 -6.03 -1.23 -26.18
N GLU A 156 -6.32 -1.06 -24.89
CA GLU A 156 -7.66 -0.94 -24.30
C GLU A 156 -7.78 0.39 -23.53
#